data_AF-A0A850GKC7-F1
#
_entry.id   AF-A0A850GKC7-F1
#
_cell.length_a   1.000
_cell.length_b   1.000
_cell.length_c   1.000
_cell.angle_alpha   90.00
_cell.angle_beta   90.00
_cell.angle_gamma   90.00
#
_symmetry.space_group_name_H-M   'P 1'
#
loop_
_entity.id
_entity.type
_entity.pdbx_description
1 polymer ?
#
loop_
_entity_poly.entity_id
_entity_poly.type
_entity_poly.pdbx_seq_one_letter_code
_entity_poly.pdbx_strand_id
1 'polypeptide(L)'
;MAESSNDKRLRLCGAGASAEGGASILAIVDGAPAIVCDAWKQLTQDEAQPAAGKLPATRKLPAARKLIVTPARFAELAAQREAAGAALELGVRVPGETEPEALLEALGLEQLGEGSGAPTLIAIEVPKFTDGRHFSLARLLRERHGYRGELRVVGDVTPDQLFYMRRCGYDSFVLREGESLATGLRTLAAFSVAYQGAADDARPLYRRRA
;
A
#
# COMPACT_ATOMS: atom_id res chain seq x y z
N MET A 1 0.91 -23.68 -1.02
CA MET A 1 2.20 -22.97 -1.07
C MET A 1 2.12 -22.03 -2.25
N ALA A 2 1.78 -20.77 -2.01
CA ALA A 2 1.73 -19.73 -3.04
C ALA A 2 2.90 -18.79 -2.76
N GLU A 3 4.02 -18.98 -3.46
CA GLU A 3 5.16 -18.08 -3.38
C GLU A 3 4.81 -16.75 -4.04
N SER A 4 5.06 -15.70 -3.25
CA SER A 4 4.91 -14.27 -3.49
C SER A 4 5.07 -13.81 -4.95
N SER A 5 3.95 -13.59 -5.63
CA SER A 5 3.93 -12.85 -6.91
C SER A 5 4.14 -11.33 -6.73
N ASN A 6 4.14 -10.81 -5.49
CA ASN A 6 4.24 -9.37 -5.23
C ASN A 6 5.70 -8.86 -5.22
N ASP A 7 6.66 -9.77 -5.17
CA ASP A 7 8.07 -9.49 -4.88
C ASP A 7 8.85 -8.84 -6.04
N LYS A 8 8.43 -9.08 -7.30
CA LYS A 8 9.09 -8.50 -8.49
C LYS A 8 8.84 -6.99 -8.71
N ARG A 9 8.06 -6.32 -7.84
CA ARG A 9 7.60 -4.94 -8.06
C ARG A 9 8.43 -3.87 -7.37
N LEU A 10 9.26 -4.23 -6.39
CA LEU A 10 10.03 -3.30 -5.56
C LEU A 10 11.52 -3.39 -5.92
N ARG A 11 12.14 -2.25 -6.25
CA ARG A 11 13.59 -2.17 -6.52
C ARG A 11 14.30 -1.71 -5.26
N LEU A 12 15.28 -2.51 -4.78
CA LEU A 12 16.20 -2.10 -3.73
C LEU A 12 16.97 -0.84 -4.19
N CYS A 13 17.03 0.19 -3.35
CA CYS A 13 17.92 1.31 -3.65
C CYS A 13 19.36 0.85 -3.38
N GLY A 14 20.19 0.75 -4.43
CA GLY A 14 21.62 0.52 -4.26
C GLY A 14 22.27 1.66 -3.46
N ALA A 15 23.42 1.38 -2.81
CA ALA A 15 24.15 2.28 -1.91
C ALA A 15 24.68 3.60 -2.53
N GLY A 16 24.20 3.99 -3.71
CA GLY A 16 24.53 5.24 -4.40
C GLY A 16 23.48 5.69 -5.43
N ALA A 17 22.24 5.19 -5.37
CA ALA A 17 21.23 5.48 -6.40
C ALA A 17 20.38 6.72 -6.06
N SER A 18 20.98 7.90 -6.18
CA SER A 18 20.24 9.15 -6.39
C SER A 18 20.27 9.45 -7.89
N ALA A 19 19.47 8.75 -8.70
CA ALA A 19 19.48 8.94 -10.16
C ALA A 19 18.13 8.89 -10.87
N GLU A 20 17.04 8.52 -10.20
CA GLU A 20 15.68 8.85 -10.64
C GLU A 20 14.94 9.31 -9.39
N GLY A 21 14.45 10.56 -9.37
CA GLY A 21 13.97 11.29 -8.19
C GLY A 21 12.72 10.76 -7.47
N GLY A 22 12.64 9.45 -7.23
CA GLY A 22 11.66 8.82 -6.35
C GLY A 22 12.09 8.92 -4.89
N ALA A 23 11.14 9.21 -4.00
CA ALA A 23 11.39 9.18 -2.56
C ALA A 23 11.79 7.76 -2.12
N SER A 24 12.72 7.64 -1.18
CA SER A 24 13.05 6.34 -0.57
C SER A 24 12.05 6.03 0.53
N ILE A 25 11.57 4.78 0.56
CA ILE A 25 10.58 4.31 1.53
C ILE A 25 11.05 2.99 2.15
N LEU A 26 10.39 2.55 3.21
CA LEU A 26 10.61 1.22 3.76
C LEU A 26 9.61 0.24 3.14
N ALA A 27 10.06 -0.98 2.87
CA ALA A 27 9.19 -2.06 2.46
C ALA A 27 9.67 -3.42 2.96
N ILE A 28 8.79 -4.41 2.96
CA ILE A 28 9.12 -5.80 3.17
C ILE A 28 9.38 -6.46 1.81
N VAL A 29 10.61 -6.90 1.58
CA VAL A 29 11.07 -7.60 0.37
C VAL A 29 11.55 -8.97 0.80
N ASP A 30 11.05 -10.05 0.17
CA ASP A 30 11.36 -11.43 0.58
C ASP A 30 11.16 -11.72 2.09
N GLY A 31 10.20 -11.05 2.72
CA GLY A 31 9.93 -11.19 4.15
C GLY A 31 10.90 -10.45 5.08
N ALA A 32 11.85 -9.68 4.54
CA ALA A 32 12.79 -8.86 5.30
C ALA A 32 12.57 -7.34 5.05
N PRO A 33 12.75 -6.49 6.07
CA PRO A 33 12.65 -5.04 5.88
C PRO A 33 13.84 -4.50 5.07
N ALA A 34 13.57 -3.67 4.08
CA ALA A 34 14.56 -3.03 3.22
C ALA A 34 14.16 -1.59 2.86
N ILE A 35 15.15 -0.77 2.50
CA ILE A 35 14.92 0.55 1.89
C ILE A 35 14.79 0.36 0.39
N VAL A 36 13.68 0.83 -0.17
CA VAL A 36 13.34 0.70 -1.58
C VAL A 36 13.01 2.06 -2.18
N CYS A 37 13.20 2.16 -3.50
CA CYS A 37 12.94 3.38 -4.22
C CYS A 37 11.45 3.41 -4.61
N ASP A 38 10.73 4.47 -4.24
CA ASP A 38 9.31 4.56 -4.54
C ASP A 38 9.09 4.89 -6.02
N ALA A 39 8.59 3.90 -6.75
CA ALA A 39 8.24 4.04 -8.17
C ALA A 39 6.81 4.55 -8.40
N TRP A 40 6.01 4.70 -7.33
CA TRP A 40 4.62 5.15 -7.44
C TRP A 40 4.54 6.66 -7.49
N LYS A 41 3.84 7.18 -8.51
CA LYS A 41 3.54 8.60 -8.61
C LYS A 41 2.12 8.88 -8.13
N GLN A 42 1.98 9.78 -7.16
CA GLN A 42 0.67 10.28 -6.75
C GLN A 42 0.18 11.36 -7.71
N LEU A 43 -1.08 11.27 -8.13
CA LEU A 43 -1.77 12.36 -8.80
C LEU A 43 -2.35 13.28 -7.70
N THR A 44 -1.80 14.48 -7.56
CA THR A 44 -2.17 15.45 -6.52
C THR A 44 -3.65 15.85 -6.62
N GLN A 45 -4.26 16.27 -5.51
CA GLN A 45 -5.70 16.55 -5.40
C GLN A 45 -6.27 17.56 -6.42
N ASP A 46 -5.48 18.51 -6.92
CA ASP A 46 -5.86 19.40 -8.04
C ASP A 46 -6.10 18.67 -9.37
N GLU A 47 -5.62 17.44 -9.50
CA GLU A 47 -5.90 16.52 -10.61
C GLU A 47 -6.87 15.39 -10.22
N ALA A 48 -7.24 15.28 -8.94
CA ALA A 48 -7.99 14.15 -8.37
C ALA A 48 -9.39 14.51 -7.81
N GLN A 49 -9.73 15.79 -7.66
CA GLN A 49 -11.09 16.25 -7.33
C GLN A 49 -11.81 16.71 -8.60
N PRO A 50 -12.99 16.17 -8.96
CA PRO A 50 -13.87 16.89 -9.85
C PRO A 50 -14.42 18.08 -9.06
N ALA A 51 -13.95 19.28 -9.38
CA ALA A 51 -14.71 20.48 -9.06
C ALA A 51 -16.13 20.27 -9.63
N ALA A 52 -17.13 20.48 -8.78
CA ALA A 52 -18.56 20.34 -9.05
C ALA A 52 -18.94 20.27 -10.55
N GLY A 53 -19.41 19.10 -11.00
CA GLY A 53 -20.31 19.01 -12.15
C GLY A 53 -19.72 19.01 -13.57
N LYS A 54 -18.42 18.80 -13.78
CA LYS A 54 -17.89 18.47 -15.12
C LYS A 54 -16.69 17.53 -15.04
N LEU A 55 -16.81 16.33 -15.61
CA LEU A 55 -15.66 15.47 -15.88
C LEU A 55 -14.69 16.26 -16.78
N PRO A 56 -13.41 16.46 -16.40
CA PRO A 56 -12.43 16.85 -17.40
C PRO A 56 -12.26 15.65 -18.35
N ALA A 57 -12.86 15.80 -19.52
CA ALA A 57 -12.68 14.93 -20.67
C ALA A 57 -11.18 14.70 -20.90
N THR A 58 -10.78 13.42 -20.94
CA THR A 58 -9.54 12.95 -21.58
C THR A 58 -8.28 13.81 -21.32
N ARG A 59 -7.93 14.03 -20.05
CA ARG A 59 -6.57 14.49 -19.72
C ARG A 59 -5.60 13.32 -19.94
N LYS A 60 -4.65 13.51 -20.87
CA LYS A 60 -3.60 12.54 -21.22
C LYS A 60 -3.02 11.92 -19.95
N LEU A 61 -3.11 10.60 -19.83
CA LEU A 61 -2.53 9.87 -18.69
C LEU A 61 -1.02 10.17 -18.66
N PRO A 62 -0.43 10.49 -17.50
CA PRO A 62 1.02 10.67 -17.40
C PRO A 62 1.72 9.39 -17.89
N ALA A 63 2.90 9.54 -18.50
CA ALA A 63 3.70 8.40 -18.99
C ALA A 63 4.17 7.43 -17.88
N ALA A 64 3.87 7.73 -16.62
CA ALA A 64 4.18 6.89 -15.49
C ALA A 64 3.34 5.61 -15.51
N ARG A 65 4.00 4.46 -15.37
CA ARG A 65 3.37 3.14 -15.39
C ARG A 65 2.69 2.76 -14.06
N LYS A 66 3.06 3.41 -12.96
CA LYS A 66 2.53 3.17 -11.60
C LYS A 66 1.92 4.45 -11.05
N LEU A 67 0.61 4.47 -10.88
CA LEU A 67 -0.14 5.66 -10.45
C LEU A 67 -0.99 5.39 -9.24
N ILE A 68 -0.94 6.30 -8.26
CA ILE A 68 -1.86 6.32 -7.12
C ILE A 68 -2.93 7.37 -7.39
N VAL A 69 -4.19 6.96 -7.36
CA VAL A 69 -5.37 7.78 -7.65
C VAL A 69 -6.41 7.71 -6.53
N THR A 70 -7.44 8.55 -6.61
CA THR A 70 -8.64 8.44 -5.76
C THR A 70 -9.46 7.21 -6.16
N PRO A 71 -10.25 6.61 -5.25
CA PRO A 71 -11.11 5.47 -5.57
C PRO A 71 -12.05 5.73 -6.75
N ALA A 72 -12.68 6.90 -6.81
CA ALA A 72 -13.54 7.28 -7.93
C ALA A 72 -12.79 7.27 -9.28
N ARG A 73 -11.56 7.78 -9.31
CA ARG A 73 -10.74 7.80 -10.53
C ARG A 73 -10.19 6.43 -10.89
N PHE A 74 -10.02 5.54 -9.92
CA PHE A 74 -9.64 4.15 -10.16
C PHE A 74 -10.67 3.43 -11.02
N ALA A 75 -11.96 3.51 -10.69
CA ALA A 75 -13.02 2.85 -11.45
C ALA A 75 -13.04 3.31 -12.92
N GLU A 76 -12.89 4.62 -13.16
CA GLU A 76 -12.82 5.19 -14.51
C GLU A 76 -11.61 4.71 -15.31
N LEU A 77 -10.44 4.60 -14.66
CA LEU A 77 -9.19 4.18 -15.31
C LEU A 77 -9.08 2.67 -15.44
N ALA A 78 -9.73 1.90 -14.57
CA ALA A 78 -9.79 0.44 -14.67
C ALA A 78 -10.48 0.02 -15.98
N ALA A 79 -11.61 0.65 -16.31
CA ALA A 79 -12.29 0.45 -17.60
C ALA A 79 -11.39 0.81 -18.81
N GLN A 80 -10.58 1.87 -18.69
CA GLN A 80 -9.66 2.29 -19.75
C GLN A 80 -8.43 1.35 -19.87
N ARG A 81 -7.98 0.77 -18.75
CA ARG A 81 -6.87 -0.19 -18.71
C ARG A 81 -7.20 -1.46 -19.49
N GLU A 82 -8.43 -1.95 -19.38
CA GLU A 82 -8.90 -3.09 -20.17
C GLU A 82 -8.83 -2.79 -21.68
N ALA A 83 -9.16 -1.56 -22.08
CA ALA A 83 -9.11 -1.13 -23.48
C ALA A 83 -7.69 -0.81 -24.00
N ALA A 84 -6.79 -0.31 -23.16
CA ALA A 84 -5.47 0.19 -23.55
C ALA A 84 -4.31 -0.83 -23.42
N GLY A 85 -4.57 -2.01 -22.84
CA GLY A 85 -3.57 -3.05 -22.62
C GLY A 85 -2.76 -2.87 -21.32
N ALA A 86 -2.33 -4.01 -20.76
CA ALA A 86 -1.98 -4.24 -19.35
C ALA A 86 -0.74 -3.52 -18.77
N ALA A 87 -0.20 -2.47 -19.39
CA ALA A 87 1.05 -1.83 -18.95
C ALA A 87 0.90 -0.84 -17.78
N LEU A 88 -0.33 -0.51 -17.37
CA LEU A 88 -0.62 0.42 -16.29
C LEU A 88 -0.98 -0.31 -14.99
N GLU A 89 -0.18 -0.08 -13.95
CA GLU A 89 -0.47 -0.49 -12.57
C GLU A 89 -1.12 0.69 -11.83
N LEU A 90 -2.32 0.43 -11.31
CA LEU A 90 -3.10 1.41 -10.57
C LEU A 90 -3.10 1.07 -9.09
N GLY A 91 -2.90 2.08 -8.26
CA GLY A 91 -3.07 2.05 -6.83
C GLY A 91 -4.08 3.09 -6.40
N VAL A 92 -4.62 2.95 -5.19
CA VAL A 92 -5.58 3.88 -4.62
C VAL A 92 -5.12 4.43 -3.29
N ARG A 93 -5.43 5.69 -3.02
CA ARG A 93 -5.20 6.30 -1.71
C ARG A 93 -6.53 6.49 -0.98
N VAL A 94 -6.59 6.06 0.28
CA VAL A 94 -7.79 6.08 1.11
C VAL A 94 -7.46 6.54 2.53
N PRO A 95 -8.37 7.26 3.20
CA PRO A 95 -8.22 7.57 4.63
C PRO A 95 -8.18 6.31 5.50
N GLY A 96 -7.46 6.36 6.63
CA GLY A 96 -7.31 5.26 7.59
C GLY A 96 -8.58 4.82 8.30
N GLU A 97 -9.62 5.66 8.28
CA GLU A 97 -10.96 5.43 8.80
C GLU A 97 -11.94 4.90 7.76
N THR A 98 -11.48 4.65 6.52
CA THR A 98 -12.33 4.10 5.46
C THR A 98 -12.81 2.70 5.85
N GLU A 99 -14.12 2.48 5.80
CA GLU A 99 -14.67 1.13 5.97
C GLU A 99 -14.38 0.27 4.73
N PRO A 100 -14.00 -1.01 4.89
CA PRO A 100 -13.67 -1.89 3.76
C PRO A 100 -14.78 -2.02 2.72
N GLU A 101 -16.04 -2.04 3.16
CA GLU A 101 -17.22 -2.13 2.31
C GLU A 101 -17.39 -0.87 1.46
N ALA A 102 -17.16 0.32 2.05
CA ALA A 102 -17.19 1.58 1.32
C ALA A 102 -16.05 1.67 0.29
N LEU A 103 -14.88 1.09 0.60
CA LEU A 103 -13.79 0.98 -0.36
C LEU A 103 -14.17 0.09 -1.55
N LEU A 104 -14.75 -1.08 -1.29
CA LEU A 104 -15.21 -1.99 -2.34
C LEU A 104 -16.23 -1.33 -3.27
N GLU A 105 -17.22 -0.65 -2.70
CA GLU A 105 -18.24 0.10 -3.45
C GLU A 105 -17.59 1.19 -4.31
N ALA A 106 -16.68 1.99 -3.74
CA ALA A 106 -16.01 3.05 -4.47
C ALA A 106 -15.10 2.56 -5.61
N LEU A 107 -14.60 1.32 -5.52
CA LEU A 107 -13.82 0.67 -6.58
C LEU A 107 -14.71 -0.05 -7.60
N GLY A 108 -16.02 -0.21 -7.33
CA GLY A 108 -16.92 -1.01 -8.15
C GLY A 108 -16.58 -2.51 -8.11
N LEU A 109 -16.05 -2.99 -6.97
CA LEU A 109 -15.58 -4.36 -6.80
C LEU A 109 -16.42 -5.09 -5.74
N GLU A 110 -16.72 -6.37 -5.98
CA GLU A 110 -17.34 -7.22 -4.96
C GLU A 110 -16.31 -7.79 -3.97
N GLN A 111 -15.05 -7.93 -4.40
CA GLN A 111 -13.97 -8.52 -3.61
C GLN A 111 -12.58 -8.03 -4.04
N LEU A 112 -11.61 -8.10 -3.13
CA LEU A 112 -10.20 -7.68 -3.36
C LEU A 112 -9.23 -8.85 -3.61
N GLY A 113 -9.76 -10.06 -3.80
CA GLY A 113 -8.97 -11.27 -4.04
C GLY A 113 -8.30 -11.30 -5.41
N GLU A 114 -7.53 -12.36 -5.67
CA GLU A 114 -6.84 -12.55 -6.95
C GLU A 114 -7.84 -12.58 -8.12
N GLY A 115 -7.49 -11.90 -9.22
CA GLY A 115 -8.31 -11.86 -10.43
C GLY A 115 -9.49 -10.88 -10.41
N SER A 116 -9.72 -10.14 -9.31
CA SER A 116 -10.87 -9.22 -9.21
C SER A 116 -10.66 -7.85 -9.89
N GLY A 117 -9.53 -7.62 -10.53
CA GLY A 117 -9.18 -6.28 -11.04
C GLY A 117 -8.84 -5.28 -9.93
N ALA A 118 -8.64 -5.75 -8.69
CA ALA A 118 -8.23 -4.93 -7.55
C ALA A 118 -6.99 -4.06 -7.84
N PRO A 119 -6.88 -2.91 -7.16
CA PRO A 119 -5.67 -2.09 -7.24
C PRO A 119 -4.45 -2.90 -6.85
N THR A 120 -3.33 -2.62 -7.52
CA THR A 120 -2.04 -3.24 -7.21
C THR A 120 -1.47 -2.71 -5.90
N LEU A 121 -1.88 -1.51 -5.48
CA LEU A 121 -1.50 -0.86 -4.25
C LEU A 121 -2.70 -0.17 -3.59
N ILE A 122 -2.84 -0.30 -2.27
CA ILE A 122 -3.74 0.53 -1.46
C ILE A 122 -2.86 1.30 -0.47
N ALA A 123 -2.79 2.62 -0.63
CA ALA A 123 -2.16 3.54 0.29
C ALA A 123 -3.18 4.04 1.32
N ILE A 124 -3.02 3.59 2.55
CA ILE A 124 -3.82 4.03 3.69
C ILE A 124 -3.16 5.26 4.29
N GLU A 125 -3.88 6.37 4.26
CA GLU A 125 -3.44 7.66 4.77
C GLU A 125 -3.80 7.83 6.25
N VAL A 126 -2.80 8.23 7.03
CA VAL A 126 -2.92 8.52 8.45
C VAL A 126 -2.44 9.94 8.67
N PRO A 127 -3.31 10.96 8.61
CA PRO A 127 -2.88 12.37 8.70
C PRO A 127 -2.34 12.71 10.10
N LYS A 128 -2.88 12.04 11.12
CA LYS A 128 -2.42 12.12 12.51
C LYS A 128 -2.72 10.79 13.19
N PHE A 129 -1.82 10.30 14.03
CA PHE A 129 -2.11 9.14 14.86
C PHE A 129 -3.13 9.50 15.96
N THR A 130 -4.38 9.05 15.80
CA THR A 130 -5.48 9.35 16.71
C THR A 130 -6.09 8.12 17.38
N ASP A 131 -6.59 7.12 16.64
CA ASP A 131 -7.32 5.99 17.24
C ASP A 131 -7.03 4.58 16.66
N GLY A 132 -6.06 4.43 15.76
CA GLY A 132 -5.61 3.12 15.30
C GLY A 132 -6.54 2.39 14.32
N ARG A 133 -7.64 2.99 13.83
CA ARG A 133 -8.52 2.38 12.82
C ARG A 133 -7.80 1.87 11.58
N HIS A 134 -6.72 2.55 11.17
CA HIS A 134 -5.89 2.12 10.05
C HIS A 134 -5.25 0.73 10.26
N PHE A 135 -5.05 0.28 11.51
CA PHE A 135 -4.61 -1.09 11.80
C PHE A 135 -5.74 -2.10 11.55
N SER A 136 -6.94 -1.80 12.04
CA SER A 136 -8.13 -2.64 11.84
C SER A 136 -8.46 -2.76 10.36
N LEU A 137 -8.43 -1.64 9.62
CA LEU A 137 -8.63 -1.62 8.17
C LEU A 137 -7.62 -2.54 7.46
N ALA A 138 -6.32 -2.37 7.69
CA ALA A 138 -5.30 -3.20 7.06
C ALA A 138 -5.52 -4.70 7.34
N ARG A 139 -5.86 -5.03 8.58
CA ARG A 139 -6.11 -6.41 8.99
C ARG A 139 -7.36 -6.99 8.31
N LEU A 140 -8.45 -6.23 8.23
CA LEU A 140 -9.67 -6.63 7.53
C LEU A 140 -9.42 -6.84 6.03
N LEU A 141 -8.66 -5.94 5.39
CA LEU A 141 -8.28 -6.08 3.98
C LEU A 141 -7.54 -7.41 3.73
N ARG A 142 -6.60 -7.80 4.61
CA ARG A 142 -5.84 -9.05 4.48
C ARG A 142 -6.63 -10.31 4.80
N GLU A 143 -7.34 -10.30 5.93
CA GLU A 143 -7.95 -11.50 6.51
C GLU A 143 -9.35 -11.75 5.95
N ARG A 144 -10.19 -10.71 5.87
CA ARG A 144 -11.59 -10.83 5.44
C ARG A 144 -11.76 -10.67 3.94
N HIS A 145 -11.13 -9.65 3.35
CA HIS A 145 -11.30 -9.33 1.94
C HIS A 145 -10.22 -9.97 1.04
N GLY A 146 -9.26 -10.69 1.63
CA GLY A 146 -8.28 -11.48 0.90
C GLY A 146 -7.33 -10.66 0.03
N TYR A 147 -7.15 -9.36 0.30
CA TYR A 147 -6.30 -8.50 -0.50
C TYR A 147 -4.84 -8.97 -0.46
N ARG A 148 -4.25 -9.16 -1.65
CA ARG A 148 -2.87 -9.64 -1.85
C ARG A 148 -1.93 -8.62 -2.52
N GLY A 149 -2.45 -7.46 -2.91
CA GLY A 149 -1.62 -6.37 -3.43
C GLY A 149 -0.79 -5.71 -2.32
N GLU A 150 -0.03 -4.68 -2.71
CA GLU A 150 0.77 -3.88 -1.78
C GLU A 150 -0.16 -3.09 -0.84
N LEU A 151 0.01 -3.24 0.48
CA LEU A 151 -0.59 -2.34 1.46
C LEU A 151 0.46 -1.35 1.94
N ARG A 152 0.22 -0.07 1.66
CA ARG A 152 1.12 1.03 2.04
C ARG A 152 0.49 1.89 3.12
N VAL A 153 1.29 2.32 4.09
CA VAL A 153 0.90 3.40 5.01
C VAL A 153 1.61 4.70 4.65
N VAL A 154 0.88 5.82 4.67
CA VAL A 154 1.40 7.17 4.39
C VAL A 154 0.88 8.18 5.42
N GLY A 155 1.66 9.22 5.72
CA GLY A 155 1.26 10.31 6.62
C GLY A 155 2.11 10.39 7.89
N ASP A 156 1.47 10.51 9.05
CA ASP A 156 2.05 10.58 10.39
C ASP A 156 2.53 9.19 10.86
N VAL A 157 3.47 8.63 10.10
CA VAL A 157 4.04 7.29 10.34
C VAL A 157 5.37 7.43 11.05
N THR A 158 5.43 6.92 12.27
CA THR A 158 6.64 6.96 13.11
C THR A 158 7.29 5.57 13.21
N PRO A 159 8.62 5.50 13.38
CA PRO A 159 9.36 4.23 13.48
C PRO A 159 8.80 3.26 14.53
N ASP A 160 8.37 3.75 15.68
CA ASP A 160 7.92 2.95 16.83
C ASP A 160 6.69 2.05 16.53
N GLN A 161 5.92 2.42 15.51
CA GLN A 161 4.70 1.70 15.14
C GLN A 161 4.93 0.66 14.04
N LEU A 162 6.06 0.73 13.33
CA LEU A 162 6.26 -0.02 12.08
C LEU A 162 6.19 -1.53 12.27
N PHE A 163 6.76 -2.06 13.37
CA PHE A 163 6.67 -3.48 13.66
C PHE A 163 5.21 -3.94 13.74
N TYR A 164 4.37 -3.23 14.50
CA TYR A 164 2.95 -3.55 14.63
C TYR A 164 2.18 -3.34 13.33
N MET A 165 2.55 -2.33 12.53
CA MET A 165 1.92 -2.12 11.22
C MET A 165 2.19 -3.31 10.30
N ARG A 166 3.43 -3.81 10.26
CA ARG A 166 3.77 -5.05 9.56
C ARG A 166 2.91 -6.23 10.06
N ARG A 167 2.76 -6.41 11.38
CA ARG A 167 1.89 -7.47 11.96
C ARG A 167 0.46 -7.40 11.44
N CYS A 168 -0.07 -6.19 11.24
CA CYS A 168 -1.44 -5.97 10.74
C CYS A 168 -1.56 -6.13 9.21
N GLY A 169 -0.44 -6.26 8.50
CA GLY A 169 -0.43 -6.62 7.08
C GLY A 169 0.07 -5.54 6.11
N TYR A 170 0.64 -4.44 6.62
CA TYR A 170 1.31 -3.44 5.79
C TYR A 170 2.63 -4.00 5.22
N ASP A 171 2.86 -3.73 3.93
CA ASP A 171 4.08 -4.12 3.21
C ASP A 171 5.06 -2.96 3.03
N SER A 172 4.55 -1.73 2.88
CA SER A 172 5.39 -0.54 2.65
C SER A 172 4.98 0.65 3.50
N PHE A 173 5.97 1.47 3.83
CA PHE A 173 5.86 2.51 4.85
C PHE A 173 6.55 3.78 4.37
N VAL A 174 5.76 4.83 4.21
CA VAL A 174 6.26 6.19 3.97
C VAL A 174 6.32 6.89 5.31
N LEU A 175 7.53 7.08 5.84
CA LEU A 175 7.72 7.75 7.12
C LEU A 175 7.39 9.24 7.03
N ARG A 176 6.99 9.81 8.16
CA ARG A 176 6.85 11.26 8.32
C ARG A 176 8.17 11.97 7.99
N GLU A 177 8.06 13.17 7.44
CA GLU A 177 9.23 14.01 7.16
C GLU A 177 10.09 14.21 8.43
N GLY A 178 11.41 14.07 8.25
CA GLY A 178 12.40 14.16 9.34
C GLY A 178 12.68 12.84 10.06
N GLU A 179 11.87 11.79 9.85
CA GLU A 179 12.14 10.46 10.42
C GLU A 179 13.25 9.73 9.64
N SER A 180 14.10 9.00 10.37
CA SER A 180 15.20 8.25 9.76
C SER A 180 14.75 6.88 9.25
N LEU A 181 14.91 6.64 7.94
CA LEU A 181 14.69 5.33 7.33
C LEU A 181 15.57 4.23 7.97
N ALA A 182 16.80 4.57 8.35
CA ALA A 182 17.70 3.63 9.03
C ALA A 182 17.17 3.25 10.42
N THR A 183 16.57 4.20 11.15
CA THR A 183 15.87 3.89 12.41
C THR A 183 14.64 3.03 12.15
N GLY A 184 13.83 3.36 11.15
CA GLY A 184 12.67 2.55 10.80
C GLY A 184 13.01 1.11 10.41
N LEU A 185 14.12 0.87 9.68
CA LEU A 185 14.63 -0.48 9.42
C LEU A 185 14.90 -1.27 10.69
N ARG A 186 15.58 -0.64 11.67
CA ARG A 186 15.87 -1.28 12.96
C ARG A 186 14.58 -1.56 13.72
N THR A 187 13.62 -0.64 13.72
CA THR A 187 12.37 -0.80 14.45
C THR A 187 11.46 -1.87 13.83
N LEU A 188 11.44 -2.01 12.50
CA LEU A 188 10.76 -3.11 11.82
C LEU A 188 11.30 -4.50 12.21
N ALA A 189 12.56 -4.57 12.63
CA ALA A 189 13.23 -5.78 13.10
C ALA A 189 13.39 -5.84 14.63
N ALA A 190 12.74 -4.93 15.38
CA ALA A 190 12.96 -4.79 16.83
C ALA A 190 12.57 -6.05 17.62
N PHE A 191 11.57 -6.80 17.14
CA PHE A 191 11.14 -8.05 17.76
C PHE A 191 11.32 -9.21 16.79
N SER A 192 12.06 -10.23 17.23
CA SER A 192 12.29 -11.46 16.48
C SER A 192 11.17 -12.49 16.66
N VAL A 193 10.42 -12.41 17.76
CA VAL A 193 9.40 -13.40 18.12
C VAL A 193 8.11 -12.71 18.55
N ALA A 194 7.00 -13.22 18.03
CA ALA A 194 5.66 -12.78 18.34
C ALA A 194 4.86 -13.93 18.99
N TYR A 195 4.15 -13.63 20.08
CA TYR A 195 3.32 -14.63 20.75
C TYR A 195 2.05 -14.99 19.95
N GLN A 196 1.28 -13.97 19.55
CA GLN A 196 0.03 -14.14 18.80
C GLN A 196 0.30 -14.33 17.31
N GLY A 197 -0.58 -15.04 16.61
CA GLY A 197 -0.62 -15.01 15.14
C GLY A 197 -1.15 -13.67 14.64
N ALA A 198 -0.73 -13.24 13.45
CA ALA A 198 -1.27 -12.04 12.80
C ALA A 198 -1.18 -12.17 11.27
N ALA A 199 -1.34 -11.07 10.53
CA ALA A 199 -1.36 -11.11 9.07
C ALA A 199 -0.01 -11.51 8.46
N ASP A 200 1.10 -11.26 9.17
CA ASP A 200 2.46 -11.62 8.76
C ASP A 200 2.80 -13.11 8.98
N ASP A 201 2.31 -13.71 10.06
CA ASP A 201 2.32 -15.16 10.29
C ASP A 201 1.09 -15.55 11.13
N ALA A 202 0.13 -16.19 10.47
CA ALA A 202 -1.14 -16.58 11.08
C ALA A 202 -0.99 -17.64 12.20
N ARG A 203 0.16 -18.32 12.28
CA ARG A 203 0.40 -19.34 13.30
C ARG A 203 0.75 -18.65 14.63
N PRO A 204 0.01 -18.91 15.72
CA PRO A 204 0.44 -18.46 17.05
C PRO A 204 1.67 -19.25 17.52
N LEU A 205 2.46 -18.68 18.44
CA LEU A 205 3.76 -19.23 18.86
C LEU A 205 3.68 -20.69 19.30
N TYR A 206 2.64 -21.08 20.06
CA TYR A 206 2.47 -22.45 20.53
C TYR A 206 2.22 -23.47 19.40
N ARG A 207 1.79 -23.03 18.21
CA ARG A 207 1.65 -23.87 17.00
C ARG A 207 2.87 -23.83 16.08
N ARG A 208 3.93 -23.07 16.43
CA ARG A 208 5.16 -22.97 15.63
C ARG A 208 6.22 -24.01 16.02
N ARG A 209 5.98 -24.81 17.05
CA ARG A 209 6.86 -25.90 17.49
C ARG A 209 6.40 -27.19 16.81
N ALA A 210 7.24 -27.71 15.92
CA ALA A 210 7.18 -29.06 15.37
C ALA A 210 8.47 -29.78 15.76
#